data_AF-A0A958ILP2-F1
#
_entry.id   AF-A0A958ILP2-F1
#
_cell.length_a   1.000
_cell.length_b   1.000
_cell.length_c   1.000
_cell.angle_alpha   90.00
_cell.angle_beta   90.00
_cell.angle_gamma   90.00
#
_symmetry.space_group_name_H-M   'P 1'
#
loop_
_entity.id
_entity.type
_entity.pdbx_description
1 polymer ?
#
loop_
_entity_poly.entity_id
_entity_poly.type
_entity_poly.pdbx_seq_one_letter_code
_entity_poly.pdbx_strand_id
1 'polypeptide(L)'
;TWCEDSRNGVPPFVRAIREAKNPNIQLTLIAINRDKTEPESLLENGIERVPTFILKQNGEEFARLVEFPMQENFVLDFVEIAGY
;
A
#
# COMPACT_ATOMS: atom_id res chain seq x y z
N THR A 1 2.99 12.98 -12.13
CA THR A 1 4.24 12.91 -11.34
C THR A 1 3.95 12.43 -9.94
N TRP A 2 4.69 11.43 -9.45
CA TRP A 2 4.49 10.84 -8.12
C TRP A 2 4.79 11.84 -6.99
N CYS A 3 4.09 11.70 -5.86
CA CYS A 3 4.45 12.41 -4.63
C CYS A 3 5.85 11.95 -4.15
N GLU A 4 6.53 12.77 -3.35
CA GLU A 4 7.81 12.39 -2.73
C GLU A 4 7.67 11.14 -1.84
N ASP A 5 6.67 11.11 -0.98
CA ASP A 5 6.44 9.97 -0.08
C ASP A 5 6.16 8.68 -0.84
N SER A 6 5.39 8.75 -1.93
CA SER A 6 5.12 7.59 -2.77
C SER A 6 6.36 7.11 -3.52
N ARG A 7 7.26 8.02 -3.94
CA ARG A 7 8.54 7.65 -4.56
C ARG A 7 9.48 6.95 -3.58
N ASN A 8 9.43 7.34 -2.31
CA ASN A 8 10.29 6.78 -1.27
C ASN A 8 9.72 5.47 -0.70
N GLY A 9 8.40 5.38 -0.51
CA GLY A 9 7.76 4.23 0.16
C GLY A 9 7.36 3.09 -0.77
N VAL A 10 6.80 3.39 -1.95
CA VAL A 10 6.19 2.35 -2.81
C VAL A 10 7.24 1.44 -3.48
N PRO A 11 8.31 1.95 -4.13
CA PRO A 11 9.26 1.08 -4.82
C PRO A 11 9.98 0.07 -3.90
N PRO A 12 10.49 0.46 -2.71
CA PRO A 12 11.10 -0.50 -1.78
C PRO A 12 10.11 -1.57 -1.31
N PHE A 13 8.86 -1.18 -1.01
CA PHE A 13 7.81 -2.11 -0.61
C PHE A 13 7.51 -3.15 -1.70
N VAL A 14 7.29 -2.69 -2.94
CA VAL A 14 7.03 -3.58 -4.08
C VAL A 14 8.19 -4.54 -4.31
N ARG A 15 9.44 -4.07 -4.16
CA ARG A 15 10.62 -4.92 -4.28
C ARG A 15 10.63 -6.01 -3.21
N ALA A 16 10.39 -5.66 -1.95
CA ALA A 16 10.37 -6.62 -0.85
C ALA A 16 9.32 -7.73 -1.05
N ILE A 17 8.09 -7.37 -1.44
CA ILE A 17 7.03 -8.35 -1.71
C ILE A 17 7.40 -9.28 -2.86
N ARG A 18 8.02 -8.76 -3.94
CA ARG A 18 8.49 -9.58 -5.07
C ARG A 18 9.64 -10.50 -4.68
N GLU A 19 10.57 -10.03 -3.84
CA GLU A 19 11.71 -10.82 -3.36
C GLU A 19 11.30 -11.91 -2.38
N ALA A 20 10.25 -11.68 -1.58
CA ALA A 20 9.70 -12.69 -0.68
C ALA A 20 9.18 -13.94 -1.41
N LYS A 21 8.81 -13.81 -2.70
CA LYS A 21 8.30 -14.91 -3.56
C LYS A 21 7.22 -15.76 -2.87
N ASN A 22 6.42 -15.14 -2.01
CA ASN A 22 5.39 -15.83 -1.24
C ASN A 22 4.12 -15.96 -2.10
N PRO A 23 3.71 -17.18 -2.50
CA PRO A 23 2.54 -17.37 -3.35
C PRO A 23 1.22 -16.97 -2.68
N ASN A 24 1.21 -16.82 -1.35
CA ASN A 24 0.03 -16.40 -0.60
C ASN A 24 -0.15 -14.87 -0.58
N ILE A 25 0.85 -14.11 -1.02
CA ILE A 25 0.78 -12.65 -1.08
C ILE A 25 0.46 -12.24 -2.52
N GLN A 26 -0.68 -11.58 -2.71
CA GLN A 26 -1.06 -10.97 -3.97
C GLN A 26 -0.89 -9.45 -3.89
N LEU A 27 -0.10 -8.89 -4.81
CA LEU A 27 0.15 -7.45 -4.87
C LEU A 27 -0.63 -6.83 -6.03
N THR A 28 -1.52 -5.89 -5.70
CA THR A 28 -2.21 -5.04 -6.68
C THR A 28 -1.72 -3.61 -6.52
N LEU A 29 -1.26 -3.00 -7.62
CA LEU A 29 -0.83 -1.61 -7.65
C LEU A 29 -1.87 -0.79 -8.42
N ILE A 30 -2.44 0.20 -7.75
CA ILE A 30 -3.42 1.11 -8.34
C ILE A 30 -2.81 2.51 -8.33
N ALA A 31 -2.56 3.07 -9.52
CA ALA A 31 -2.02 4.40 -9.66
C ALA A 31 -3.16 5.41 -9.81
N ILE A 32 -3.12 6.48 -9.02
CA ILE A 32 -4.07 7.58 -9.10
C ILE A 32 -3.40 8.86 -9.62
N ASN A 33 -4.14 9.64 -10.39
CA ASN A 33 -3.70 10.97 -10.81
C ASN A 33 -3.74 11.94 -9.63
N ARG A 34 -3.01 13.07 -9.74
CA ARG A 34 -2.93 14.08 -8.67
C ARG A 34 -4.29 14.67 -8.29
N ASP A 35 -5.18 14.75 -9.27
CA ASP A 35 -6.55 15.22 -9.09
C ASP A 35 -7.40 14.24 -8.27
N LYS A 36 -6.89 13.01 -8.01
CA LYS A 36 -7.55 11.90 -7.30
C LYS A 36 -8.93 11.54 -7.86
N THR A 37 -9.28 12.03 -9.04
CA THR A 37 -10.61 11.90 -9.64
C THR A 37 -10.93 10.50 -10.14
N GLU A 38 -9.92 9.67 -10.38
CA GLU A 38 -10.12 8.34 -10.93
C GLU A 38 -9.09 7.31 -10.41
N PRO A 39 -9.52 6.06 -10.23
CA PRO A 39 -10.91 5.58 -10.31
C PRO A 39 -11.78 6.03 -9.12
N GLU A 40 -13.02 6.44 -9.40
CA GLU A 40 -14.04 6.92 -8.43
C GLU A 40 -14.22 5.95 -7.25
N SER A 41 -14.11 4.64 -7.53
CA SER A 41 -14.17 3.58 -6.52
C SER A 41 -13.10 3.71 -5.43
N LEU A 42 -11.94 4.35 -5.69
CA LEU A 42 -10.93 4.59 -4.65
C LEU A 42 -11.28 5.77 -3.74
N LEU A 43 -11.94 6.78 -4.30
CA LEU A 43 -12.51 7.89 -3.52
C LEU A 43 -13.63 7.36 -2.61
N GLU A 44 -14.48 6.47 -3.12
CA GLU A 44 -15.50 5.79 -2.32
C GLU A 44 -14.89 4.90 -1.21
N ASN A 45 -13.69 4.34 -1.44
CA ASN A 45 -12.93 3.61 -0.42
C ASN A 45 -12.17 4.53 0.58
N GLY A 46 -12.37 5.85 0.49
CA GLY A 46 -11.80 6.84 1.42
C GLY A 46 -10.30 7.04 1.26
N ILE A 47 -9.74 6.87 0.05
CA ILE A 47 -8.30 7.12 -0.18
C ILE A 47 -8.07 8.62 -0.39
N GLU A 48 -7.85 9.33 0.71
CA GLU A 48 -7.60 10.78 0.69
C GLU A 48 -6.11 11.13 0.61
N ARG A 49 -5.20 10.20 0.95
CA ARG A 49 -3.76 10.47 1.10
C ARG A 49 -2.93 9.38 0.43
N VAL A 50 -1.72 9.72 0.00
CA VAL A 50 -0.80 8.81 -0.71
C VAL A 50 0.61 8.87 -0.12
N PRO A 51 1.36 7.75 -0.11
CA PRO A 51 0.91 6.40 -0.47
C PRO A 51 -0.08 5.84 0.56
N THR A 52 -0.97 4.95 0.13
CA THR A 52 -1.85 4.17 1.02
C THR A 52 -1.73 2.71 0.66
N PHE A 53 -1.46 1.85 1.65
CA PHE A 53 -1.41 0.41 1.51
C PHE A 53 -2.61 -0.19 2.24
N ILE A 54 -3.39 -1.02 1.53
CA ILE A 54 -4.57 -1.69 2.07
C ILE A 54 -4.27 -3.17 2.13
N LEU A 55 -4.34 -3.75 3.33
CA LEU A 55 -4.16 -5.18 3.55
C LEU A 55 -5.52 -5.86 3.65
N LYS A 56 -5.73 -6.85 2.79
CA LYS A 56 -6.98 -7.61 2.72
C LYS A 56 -6.72 -9.10 2.92
N GLN A 57 -7.60 -9.74 3.67
CA GLN A 57 -7.64 -11.19 3.84
C GLN A 57 -9.08 -11.66 3.64
N ASN A 58 -9.27 -12.71 2.84
CA ASN A 58 -10.62 -13.22 2.49
C ASN A 58 -11.57 -12.17 1.89
N GLY A 59 -11.02 -11.12 1.26
CA GLY A 59 -11.80 -10.01 0.68
C GLY A 59 -12.10 -8.87 1.65
N GLU A 60 -11.84 -9.03 2.95
CA GLU A 60 -12.06 -8.01 3.96
C GLU A 60 -10.77 -7.23 4.25
N GLU A 61 -10.87 -5.90 4.33
CA GLU A 61 -9.77 -5.03 4.79
C GLU A 61 -9.60 -5.21 6.30
N PHE A 62 -8.41 -5.62 6.72
CA PHE A 62 -8.09 -5.77 8.15
C PHE A 62 -7.06 -4.75 8.64
N ALA A 63 -6.33 -4.10 7.74
CA ALA A 63 -5.39 -3.05 8.08
C ALA A 63 -5.12 -2.09 6.91
N ARG A 64 -4.72 -0.87 7.25
CA ARG A 64 -4.38 0.19 6.31
C ARG A 64 -3.19 1.01 6.83
N LEU A 65 -2.22 1.27 5.95
CA LEU A 65 -1.05 2.14 6.22
C LEU A 65 -1.16 3.38 5.34
N VAL A 66 -1.09 4.58 5.92
CA VAL A 66 -1.40 5.84 5.23
C VAL A 66 -0.24 6.83 5.39
N GLU A 67 0.23 7.38 4.27
CA GLU A 67 1.30 8.39 4.13
C GLU A 67 2.70 7.96 4.58
N PHE A 68 2.84 7.58 5.84
CA PHE A 68 4.12 7.26 6.47
C PHE A 68 4.05 5.93 7.24
N PRO A 69 5.17 5.19 7.33
CA PRO A 69 5.23 3.96 8.10
C PRO A 69 5.13 4.24 9.60
N MET A 70 4.64 3.26 10.38
CA MET A 70 4.66 3.34 11.85
C MET A 70 6.02 2.91 12.40
N GLN A 71 6.68 1.99 11.70
CA GLN A 71 8.06 1.57 11.93
C GLN A 71 9.04 2.31 11.01
N GLU A 72 10.26 1.80 10.87
CA GLU A 72 11.30 2.40 10.02
C GLU A 72 10.90 2.44 8.54
N ASN A 73 10.06 1.50 8.08
CA ASN A 73 9.54 1.44 6.71
C ASN A 73 8.28 0.57 6.62
N PHE A 74 7.53 0.72 5.52
CA PHE A 74 6.27 0.00 5.28
C PHE A 74 6.42 -1.54 5.23
N VAL A 75 7.62 -2.07 4.96
CA VAL A 75 7.84 -3.52 4.93
C VAL A 75 7.79 -4.09 6.35
N LEU A 76 8.38 -3.38 7.32
CA LEU A 76 8.33 -3.80 8.72
C LEU A 76 6.91 -3.71 9.28
N ASP A 77 6.17 -2.64 8.97
CA ASP A 77 4.74 -2.53 9.31
C ASP A 77 3.95 -3.72 8.77
N PHE A 78 4.19 -4.10 7.51
CA PHE A 78 3.53 -5.23 6.89
C PHE A 78 3.85 -6.55 7.61
N VAL A 79 5.11 -6.81 7.95
CA VAL A 79 5.52 -8.03 8.65
C VAL A 79 4.85 -8.13 10.02
N GLU A 80 4.86 -7.04 10.79
CA GLU A 80 4.21 -6.99 12.11
C GLU A 80 2.70 -7.22 12.02
N ILE A 81 2.03 -6.54 11.10
CA ILE A 81 0.56 -6.58 10.98
C ILE A 81 0.08 -7.92 10.40
N ALA A 82 0.77 -8.45 9.39
CA ALA A 82 0.38 -9.70 8.74
C ALA A 82 0.88 -10.94 9.50
N GLY A 83 1.65 -10.76 10.57
CA GLY A 83 2.12 -11.85 11.44
C GLY A 83 3.16 -12.75 10.78
N TYR A 84 4.05 -12.16 9.96
CA TYR A 84 5.18 -12.86 9.35
C TYR A 84 6.43 -12.88 10.22
#